data_AF-A0A7V9ZM08-F1
#
_entry.id   AF-A0A7V9ZM08-F1
#
_cell.length_a   1.000
_cell.length_b   1.000
_cell.length_c   1.000
_cell.angle_alpha   90.00
_cell.angle_beta   90.00
_cell.angle_gamma   90.00
#
_symmetry.space_group_name_H-M   'P 1'
#
loop_
_entity.id
_entity.type
_entity.pdbx_description
1 polymer ?
#
loop_
_entity_poly.entity_id
_entity_poly.type
_entity_poly.pdbx_seq_one_letter_code
_entity_poly.pdbx_strand_id
1 'polypeptide(L)'
;MSQELINFFAKITADKALQERLYVTKEIADVAVIAQEMGFQISGADILRAQAGRVMSLPEDELNTVASGNKAKTGAQWGRGGKGYLDSAGFWLIEINHWGYSEQTSDSSLQLLITKIKEEKSFHIQLLTAKSFEDIADVARRNGFNVIAGDLLRYQAAQILKLSDEQAERVARGR
;
A
#
# COMPACT_ATOMS: atom_id res chain seq x y z
N MET A 1 -2.10 -12.32 11.41
CA MET A 1 -3.46 -11.77 11.20
C MET A 1 -4.28 -12.10 12.43
N SER A 2 -5.07 -11.17 12.98
CA SER A 2 -5.89 -11.42 14.17
C SER A 2 -7.15 -12.23 13.82
N GLN A 3 -7.75 -12.90 14.82
CA GLN A 3 -8.99 -13.66 14.63
C GLN A 3 -10.17 -12.76 14.24
N GLU A 4 -10.25 -11.56 14.81
CA GLU A 4 -11.24 -10.54 14.45
C GLU A 4 -11.18 -10.20 12.96
N LEU A 5 -9.97 -10.00 12.42
CA LEU A 5 -9.78 -9.66 11.02
C LEU A 5 -10.15 -10.81 10.08
N ILE A 6 -9.85 -12.04 10.47
CA ILE A 6 -10.27 -13.25 9.75
C ILE A 6 -11.79 -13.33 9.69
N ASN A 7 -12.47 -13.12 10.82
CA ASN A 7 -13.93 -13.18 10.91
C ASN A 7 -14.58 -12.08 10.07
N PHE A 8 -14.03 -10.87 10.11
CA PHE A 8 -14.51 -9.76 9.28
C PHE A 8 -14.36 -10.06 7.78
N PHE A 9 -13.20 -10.58 7.35
CA PHE A 9 -13.00 -10.96 5.94
C PHE A 9 -13.92 -12.11 5.49
N ALA A 10 -14.20 -13.07 6.36
CA ALA A 10 -15.19 -14.11 6.09
C ALA A 10 -16.59 -13.51 5.89
N LYS A 11 -16.99 -12.55 6.74
CA LYS A 11 -18.26 -11.84 6.62
C LYS A 11 -18.35 -11.05 5.31
N ILE A 12 -17.30 -10.33 4.92
CA ILE A 12 -17.26 -9.60 3.64
C ILE A 12 -17.42 -10.55 2.46
N THR A 13 -16.73 -11.69 2.48
CA THR A 13 -16.77 -12.67 1.39
C THR A 13 -18.20 -13.18 1.15
N ALA A 14 -18.98 -13.36 2.22
CA ALA A 14 -20.36 -13.85 2.16
C ALA A 14 -21.41 -12.76 1.85
N ASP A 15 -21.05 -11.47 1.88
CA ASP A 15 -22.01 -10.36 1.90
C ASP A 15 -21.73 -9.33 0.79
N LYS A 16 -22.50 -9.41 -0.30
CA LYS A 16 -22.34 -8.52 -1.47
C LYS A 16 -22.63 -7.05 -1.16
N ALA A 17 -23.64 -6.78 -0.34
CA ALA A 17 -24.00 -5.42 0.05
C ALA A 17 -22.87 -4.77 0.87
N LEU A 18 -22.24 -5.55 1.74
CA LEU A 18 -21.04 -5.11 2.46
C LEU A 18 -19.86 -4.85 1.51
N GLN A 19 -19.62 -5.72 0.52
CA GLN A 19 -18.57 -5.50 -0.48
C GLN A 19 -18.78 -4.20 -1.27
N GLU A 20 -20.02 -3.90 -1.67
CA GLU A 20 -20.37 -2.65 -2.35
C GLU A 20 -20.16 -1.44 -1.45
N ARG A 21 -20.57 -1.52 -0.18
CA ARG A 21 -20.35 -0.48 0.81
C ARG A 21 -18.85 -0.21 1.04
N LEU A 22 -18.06 -1.26 1.15
CA LEU A 22 -16.59 -1.17 1.30
C LEU A 22 -15.88 -0.72 0.02
N TYR A 23 -16.51 -0.83 -1.14
CA TYR A 23 -15.91 -0.40 -2.41
C TYR A 23 -15.78 1.12 -2.51
N VAL A 24 -16.77 1.84 -1.97
CA VAL A 24 -16.89 3.30 -2.10
C VAL A 24 -16.20 4.08 -0.98
N THR A 25 -15.61 3.40 0.00
CA THR A 25 -14.80 4.04 1.05
C THR A 25 -13.57 4.73 0.47
N LYS A 26 -13.19 5.88 1.03
CA LYS A 26 -12.11 6.72 0.47
C LYS A 26 -10.78 6.48 1.14
N GLU A 27 -10.80 6.20 2.44
CA GLU A 27 -9.63 5.90 3.27
C GLU A 27 -9.69 4.44 3.75
N ILE A 28 -8.53 3.84 4.03
CA ILE A 28 -8.45 2.49 4.60
C ILE A 28 -9.07 2.49 6.00
N ALA A 29 -8.93 3.58 6.74
CA ALA A 29 -9.56 3.76 8.05
C ALA A 29 -11.11 3.69 7.99
N ASP A 30 -11.75 4.08 6.89
CA ASP A 30 -13.21 3.97 6.73
C ASP A 30 -13.69 2.49 6.78
N VAL A 31 -12.84 1.55 6.33
CA VAL A 31 -13.13 0.12 6.38
C VAL A 31 -13.20 -0.35 7.84
N ALA A 32 -12.33 0.17 8.70
CA ALA A 32 -12.33 -0.14 10.12
C ALA A 32 -13.56 0.44 10.82
N VAL A 33 -14.01 1.64 10.45
CA VAL A 33 -15.27 2.23 10.95
C VAL A 33 -16.46 1.32 10.64
N ILE A 34 -16.56 0.84 9.39
CA ILE A 34 -17.62 -0.10 8.99
C ILE A 34 -17.52 -1.43 9.77
N ALA A 35 -16.31 -1.93 10.01
CA ALA A 35 -16.10 -3.14 10.81
C ALA A 35 -16.61 -2.95 12.26
N GLN A 36 -16.32 -1.79 12.86
CA GLN A 36 -16.71 -1.44 14.23
C GLN A 36 -18.23 -1.31 14.39
N GLU A 37 -18.93 -0.74 13.40
CA GLU A 37 -20.40 -0.71 13.38
C GLU A 37 -21.02 -2.11 13.44
N MET A 38 -20.29 -3.12 12.95
CA MET A 38 -20.70 -4.53 12.96
C MET A 38 -20.20 -5.29 14.19
N GLY A 39 -19.56 -4.61 15.14
CA GLY A 39 -19.04 -5.16 16.39
C GLY A 39 -17.60 -5.67 16.33
N PHE A 40 -16.92 -5.59 15.18
CA PHE A 40 -15.52 -6.02 15.07
C PHE A 40 -14.56 -5.00 15.67
N GLN A 41 -13.60 -5.47 16.46
CA GLN A 41 -12.57 -4.61 17.07
C GLN A 41 -11.31 -4.59 16.20
N ILE A 42 -11.39 -3.88 15.07
CA ILE A 42 -10.33 -3.79 14.05
C ILE A 42 -9.97 -2.32 13.81
N SER A 43 -8.68 -2.03 13.64
CA SER A 43 -8.15 -0.69 13.32
C SER A 43 -7.87 -0.49 11.82
N GLY A 44 -7.63 0.75 11.38
CA GLY A 44 -7.16 1.03 10.03
C GLY A 44 -5.79 0.40 9.76
N ALA A 45 -4.90 0.44 10.76
CA ALA A 45 -3.61 -0.23 10.75
C ALA A 45 -3.72 -1.76 10.48
N ASP A 46 -4.70 -2.44 11.07
CA ASP A 46 -4.93 -3.88 10.85
C ASP A 46 -5.30 -4.16 9.38
N ILE A 47 -6.21 -3.36 8.82
CA ILE A 47 -6.63 -3.48 7.42
C ILE A 47 -5.44 -3.20 6.50
N LEU A 48 -4.69 -2.14 6.75
CA LEU A 48 -3.51 -1.75 5.96
C LEU A 48 -2.47 -2.87 5.94
N ARG A 49 -2.13 -3.44 7.10
CA ARG A 49 -1.16 -4.55 7.18
C ARG A 49 -1.67 -5.82 6.52
N ALA A 50 -2.96 -6.11 6.61
CA ALA A 50 -3.53 -7.25 5.88
C ALA A 50 -3.46 -7.05 4.36
N GLN A 51 -3.72 -5.83 3.86
CA GLN A 51 -3.52 -5.51 2.44
C GLN A 51 -2.04 -5.61 2.04
N ALA A 52 -1.11 -5.16 2.89
CA ALA A 52 0.33 -5.27 2.68
C ALA A 52 0.79 -6.73 2.59
N GLY A 53 0.38 -7.55 3.56
CA GLY A 53 0.68 -8.99 3.56
C GLY A 53 0.14 -9.69 2.32
N ARG A 54 -1.05 -9.28 1.82
CA ARG A 54 -1.60 -9.79 0.57
C ARG A 54 -0.70 -9.45 -0.62
N VAL A 55 -0.25 -8.19 -0.75
CA VAL A 55 0.64 -7.74 -1.84
C VAL A 55 1.87 -8.64 -1.95
N MET A 56 2.45 -9.07 -0.83
CA MET A 56 3.61 -9.97 -0.80
C MET A 56 3.33 -11.34 -1.43
N SER A 57 2.07 -11.76 -1.49
CA SER A 57 1.63 -13.06 -2.02
C SER A 57 0.96 -12.97 -3.39
N LEU A 58 0.84 -11.77 -3.99
CA LEU A 58 0.20 -11.62 -5.29
C LEU A 58 1.02 -12.28 -6.40
N PRO A 59 0.37 -12.98 -7.34
CA PRO A 59 1.02 -13.39 -8.59
C PRO A 59 1.41 -12.16 -9.40
N GLU A 60 2.36 -12.33 -10.32
CA GLU A 60 2.98 -11.22 -11.04
C GLU A 60 1.99 -10.39 -11.87
N ASP A 61 1.01 -11.02 -12.50
CA ASP A 61 -0.02 -10.35 -13.29
C ASP A 61 -0.94 -9.45 -12.43
N GLU A 62 -1.32 -9.91 -11.25
CA GLU A 62 -2.07 -9.10 -10.29
C GLU A 62 -1.19 -8.03 -9.64
N LEU A 63 0.08 -8.34 -9.36
CA LEU A 63 1.02 -7.37 -8.82
C LEU A 63 1.21 -6.19 -9.77
N ASN A 64 1.37 -6.45 -11.07
CA ASN A 64 1.49 -5.42 -12.10
C ASN A 64 0.18 -4.60 -12.23
N THR A 65 -0.97 -5.25 -12.09
CA THR A 65 -2.27 -4.57 -12.04
C THR A 65 -2.34 -3.60 -10.85
N VAL A 66 -1.90 -4.03 -9.67
CA VAL A 66 -1.91 -3.19 -8.47
C VAL A 66 -0.85 -2.08 -8.55
N ALA A 67 0.33 -2.37 -9.10
CA ALA A 67 1.44 -1.43 -9.25
C ALA A 67 1.09 -0.27 -10.20
N SER A 68 0.27 -0.54 -11.22
CA SER A 68 -0.29 0.48 -12.13
C SER A 68 -1.44 1.30 -11.52
N GLY A 69 -1.75 1.12 -10.23
CA GLY A 69 -2.80 1.87 -9.53
C GLY A 69 -4.21 1.32 -9.71
N ASN A 70 -4.36 0.15 -10.32
CA ASN A 70 -5.66 -0.52 -10.49
C ASN A 70 -5.93 -1.50 -9.36
N LYS A 71 -7.21 -1.87 -9.18
CA LYS A 71 -7.61 -2.90 -8.22
C LYS A 71 -7.24 -4.29 -8.73
N ALA A 72 -6.71 -5.14 -7.86
CA ALA A 72 -6.55 -6.55 -8.17
C ALA A 72 -7.90 -7.21 -8.52
N LYS A 73 -7.88 -8.17 -9.44
CA LYS A 73 -9.09 -8.95 -9.80
C LYS A 73 -9.54 -9.81 -8.64
N THR A 74 -8.59 -10.37 -7.89
CA THR A 74 -8.91 -11.15 -6.72
C THR A 74 -8.79 -10.33 -5.45
N GLY A 75 -9.76 -10.60 -4.58
CA GLY A 75 -9.84 -10.24 -3.19
C GLY A 75 -9.72 -8.76 -2.82
N ALA A 76 -9.38 -8.60 -1.55
CA ALA A 76 -9.85 -7.54 -0.69
C ALA A 76 -8.91 -6.33 -0.65
N GLN A 77 -9.04 -5.41 -1.60
CA GLN A 77 -8.46 -4.07 -1.48
C GLN A 77 -9.61 -3.04 -1.43
N TRP A 78 -9.77 -2.42 -0.27
CA TRP A 78 -10.82 -1.45 0.04
C TRP A 78 -10.24 -0.19 0.67
N GLY A 79 -11.05 0.86 0.77
CA GLY A 79 -10.65 2.11 1.40
C GLY A 79 -9.94 3.09 0.49
N ARG A 80 -10.19 3.03 -0.84
CA ARG A 80 -9.58 3.92 -1.85
C ARG A 80 -10.46 4.12 -3.09
N GLY A 81 -11.78 4.01 -2.97
CA GLY A 81 -12.72 4.13 -4.08
C GLY A 81 -12.44 3.15 -5.21
N GLY A 82 -12.00 1.93 -4.89
CA GLY A 82 -11.64 0.90 -5.87
C GLY A 82 -10.28 1.09 -6.56
N LYS A 83 -9.34 1.86 -6.00
CA LYS A 83 -7.99 2.06 -6.56
C LYS A 83 -6.92 1.11 -5.97
N GLY A 84 -5.80 0.95 -6.69
CA GLY A 84 -4.65 0.09 -6.33
C GLY A 84 -3.94 0.51 -5.05
N TYR A 85 -2.87 -0.18 -4.62
CA TYR A 85 -2.41 -0.34 -3.21
C TYR A 85 -2.28 0.89 -2.28
N LEU A 86 -1.89 2.07 -2.76
CA LEU A 86 -1.90 3.30 -1.97
C LEU A 86 -2.28 4.44 -2.91
N ASP A 87 -2.99 5.44 -2.41
CA ASP A 87 -3.11 6.70 -3.13
C ASP A 87 -1.75 7.42 -3.13
N SER A 88 -1.49 8.30 -4.11
CA SER A 88 -0.27 9.13 -4.10
C SER A 88 1.03 8.34 -3.82
N ALA A 89 1.24 7.24 -4.55
CA ALA A 89 2.29 6.26 -4.22
C ALA A 89 3.68 6.88 -3.97
N GLY A 90 4.06 7.92 -4.72
CA GLY A 90 5.33 8.60 -4.52
C GLY A 90 5.45 9.33 -3.18
N PHE A 91 4.37 9.94 -2.69
CA PHE A 91 4.34 10.57 -1.36
C PHE A 91 4.59 9.54 -0.26
N TRP A 92 3.85 8.41 -0.27
CA TRP A 92 4.01 7.38 0.75
C TRP A 92 5.35 6.67 0.67
N LEU A 93 5.92 6.51 -0.52
CA LEU A 93 7.28 6.00 -0.68
C LEU A 93 8.29 6.91 0.03
N ILE A 94 8.18 8.23 -0.13
CA ILE A 94 9.07 9.18 0.55
C ILE A 94 8.88 9.12 2.07
N GLU A 95 7.63 9.30 2.54
CA GLU A 95 7.34 9.41 3.98
C GLU A 95 7.73 8.16 4.75
N ILE A 96 7.39 6.98 4.23
CA ILE A 96 7.70 5.71 4.92
C ILE A 96 9.21 5.45 4.95
N ASN A 97 9.96 5.86 3.92
CA ASN A 97 11.42 5.76 3.94
C ASN A 97 12.07 6.76 4.92
N HIS A 98 11.46 7.93 5.17
CA HIS A 98 11.92 8.88 6.18
C HIS A 98 11.72 8.37 7.61
N TRP A 99 10.75 7.49 7.85
CA TRP A 99 10.55 6.87 9.16
C TRP A 99 11.64 5.87 9.56
N GLY A 100 12.65 5.65 8.70
CA GLY A 100 13.87 4.94 9.06
C GLY A 100 13.82 3.43 8.84
N TYR A 101 12.74 2.89 8.27
CA TYR A 101 12.69 1.49 7.85
C TYR A 101 13.46 1.36 6.53
N SER A 102 14.63 0.71 6.58
CA SER A 102 15.30 0.19 5.38
C SER A 102 15.39 -1.30 5.51
N GLU A 103 14.59 -2.01 4.73
CA GLU A 103 14.90 -3.41 4.49
C GLU A 103 16.10 -3.49 3.55
N GLN A 104 17.01 -4.41 3.84
CA GLN A 104 17.99 -4.83 2.85
C GLN A 104 17.23 -5.57 1.75
N THR A 105 16.85 -4.84 0.70
CA THR A 105 16.52 -5.49 -0.57
C THR A 105 17.80 -6.03 -1.19
N SER A 106 17.79 -7.22 -1.77
CA SER A 106 18.95 -7.75 -2.51
C SER A 106 19.14 -7.07 -3.87
N ASP A 107 18.17 -6.30 -4.32
CA ASP A 107 18.23 -5.53 -5.57
C ASP A 107 19.06 -4.25 -5.36
N SER A 108 20.27 -4.23 -5.94
CA SER A 108 21.17 -3.08 -5.88
C SER A 108 20.59 -1.82 -6.51
N SER A 109 19.80 -1.93 -7.59
CA SER A 109 19.17 -0.77 -8.24
C SER A 109 18.11 -0.15 -7.33
N LEU A 110 17.30 -1.00 -6.68
CA LEU A 110 16.32 -0.54 -5.71
C LEU A 110 17.00 0.07 -4.48
N GLN A 111 18.07 -0.53 -3.95
CA GLN A 111 18.84 0.07 -2.85
C GLN A 111 19.33 1.47 -3.21
N LEU A 112 19.97 1.64 -4.37
CA LEU A 112 20.48 2.94 -4.81
C LEU A 112 19.36 3.96 -5.00
N LEU A 113 18.21 3.53 -5.51
CA LEU A 113 17.02 4.39 -5.61
C LEU A 113 16.54 4.85 -4.24
N ILE A 114 16.41 3.95 -3.26
CA ILE A 114 16.00 4.29 -1.90
C ILE A 114 17.01 5.25 -1.24
N THR A 115 18.31 5.04 -1.45
CA THR A 115 19.34 5.98 -0.99
C THR A 115 19.15 7.37 -1.60
N LYS A 116 18.94 7.46 -2.92
CA LYS A 116 18.65 8.74 -3.60
C LYS A 116 17.39 9.41 -3.04
N ILE A 117 16.33 8.64 -2.77
CA ILE A 117 15.13 9.16 -2.11
C ILE A 117 15.47 9.74 -0.74
N LYS A 118 16.33 9.12 0.07
CA LYS A 118 16.67 9.66 1.40
C LYS A 118 17.54 10.91 1.35
N GLU A 119 18.40 11.02 0.35
CA GLU A 119 19.45 12.04 0.30
C GLU A 119 19.08 13.28 -0.54
N GLU A 120 18.23 13.12 -1.56
CA GLU A 120 18.08 14.14 -2.60
C GLU A 120 16.66 14.74 -2.67
N LYS A 121 16.49 15.94 -2.11
CA LYS A 121 15.20 16.67 -2.10
C LYS A 121 14.65 16.98 -3.50
N SER A 122 15.51 17.22 -4.49
CA SER A 122 15.10 17.45 -5.88
C SER A 122 14.39 16.23 -6.48
N PHE A 123 14.77 15.02 -6.05
CA PHE A 123 14.16 13.78 -6.48
C PHE A 123 12.77 13.58 -5.85
N HIS A 124 12.55 14.07 -4.62
CA HIS A 124 11.22 14.08 -3.99
C HIS A 124 10.19 14.80 -4.86
N ILE A 125 10.53 15.98 -5.38
CA ILE A 125 9.61 16.78 -6.19
C ILE A 125 9.12 16.00 -7.41
N GLN A 126 10.00 15.22 -8.03
CA GLN A 126 9.63 14.36 -9.16
C GLN A 126 8.68 13.25 -8.72
N LEU A 127 8.98 12.58 -7.61
CA LEU A 127 8.18 11.49 -7.07
C LEU A 127 6.82 11.93 -6.52
N LEU A 128 6.68 13.14 -5.98
CA LEU A 128 5.41 13.64 -5.45
C LEU A 128 4.31 13.73 -6.53
N THR A 129 4.68 13.74 -7.81
CA THR A 129 3.72 13.70 -8.92
C THR A 129 3.25 12.29 -9.29
N ALA A 130 3.94 11.26 -8.80
CA ALA A 130 3.69 9.86 -9.10
C ALA A 130 2.47 9.35 -8.32
N LYS A 131 1.43 8.93 -9.05
CA LYS A 131 0.17 8.42 -8.49
C LYS A 131 0.18 6.90 -8.35
N SER A 132 1.05 6.21 -9.07
CA SER A 132 1.20 4.76 -9.08
C SER A 132 2.67 4.34 -8.92
N PHE A 133 2.92 3.05 -8.69
CA PHE A 133 4.28 2.51 -8.68
C PHE A 133 4.88 2.45 -10.08
N GLU A 134 4.05 2.38 -11.12
CA GLU A 134 4.49 2.51 -12.51
C GLU A 134 5.06 3.91 -12.77
N ASP A 135 4.37 4.95 -12.29
CA ASP A 135 4.86 6.34 -12.39
C ASP A 135 6.20 6.52 -11.66
N ILE A 136 6.35 5.88 -10.49
CA ILE A 136 7.62 5.87 -9.74
C ILE A 136 8.71 5.19 -10.56
N ALA A 137 8.42 4.03 -11.16
CA ALA A 137 9.37 3.30 -12.00
C ALA A 137 9.78 4.13 -13.23
N ASP A 138 8.85 4.87 -13.85
CA ASP A 138 9.15 5.81 -14.93
C ASP A 138 10.06 6.97 -14.50
N VAL A 139 9.80 7.56 -13.32
CA VAL A 139 10.69 8.58 -12.73
C VAL A 139 12.07 8.00 -12.46
N ALA A 140 12.14 6.80 -11.87
CA ALA A 140 13.38 6.12 -11.57
C ALA A 140 14.20 5.81 -12.84
N ARG A 141 13.56 5.27 -13.88
CA ARG A 141 14.20 5.00 -15.19
C ARG A 141 14.78 6.25 -15.84
N ARG A 142 14.06 7.38 -15.82
CA ARG A 142 14.57 8.67 -16.31
C ARG A 142 15.78 9.19 -15.55
N ASN A 143 15.97 8.72 -14.31
CA ASN A 143 17.11 9.06 -13.46
C ASN A 143 18.17 7.94 -13.42
N GLY A 144 18.12 6.98 -14.35
CA GLY A 144 19.14 5.94 -14.53
C GLY A 144 18.97 4.70 -13.66
N PHE A 145 17.84 4.53 -12.97
CA PHE A 145 17.56 3.34 -12.15
C PHE A 145 16.76 2.31 -12.94
N ASN A 146 17.24 1.06 -12.95
CA ASN A 146 16.50 -0.06 -13.51
C ASN A 146 15.70 -0.78 -12.41
N VAL A 147 14.54 -0.23 -12.06
CA VAL A 147 13.62 -0.81 -11.07
C VAL A 147 12.28 -1.14 -11.72
N ILE A 148 11.64 -2.21 -11.25
CA ILE A 148 10.34 -2.65 -11.72
C ILE A 148 9.28 -2.22 -10.69
N ALA A 149 8.11 -1.79 -11.18
CA ALA A 149 7.03 -1.28 -10.33
C ALA A 149 6.51 -2.32 -9.31
N GLY A 150 6.48 -3.60 -9.69
CA GLY A 150 6.12 -4.69 -8.80
C GLY A 150 7.07 -4.86 -7.60
N ASP A 151 8.37 -4.67 -7.82
CA ASP A 151 9.36 -4.77 -6.74
C ASP A 151 9.30 -3.56 -5.81
N LEU A 152 9.05 -2.37 -6.35
CA LEU A 152 8.75 -1.17 -5.54
C LEU A 152 7.51 -1.36 -4.68
N LEU A 153 6.44 -1.91 -5.26
CA LEU A 153 5.19 -2.19 -4.55
C LEU A 153 5.42 -3.21 -3.42
N ARG A 154 6.16 -4.30 -3.68
CA ARG A 154 6.54 -5.28 -2.65
C ARG A 154 7.40 -4.66 -1.56
N TYR A 155 8.41 -3.86 -1.93
CA TYR A 155 9.24 -3.14 -0.98
C TYR A 155 8.39 -2.25 -0.06
N GLN A 156 7.46 -1.49 -0.63
CA GLN A 156 6.55 -0.63 0.12
C GLN A 156 5.67 -1.43 1.08
N ALA A 157 5.11 -2.55 0.61
CA ALA A 157 4.30 -3.43 1.44
C ALA A 157 5.11 -4.01 2.60
N ALA A 158 6.36 -4.41 2.35
CA ALA A 158 7.26 -4.89 3.38
C ALA A 158 7.61 -3.82 4.43
N GLN A 159 7.76 -2.55 4.02
CA GLN A 159 7.93 -1.44 4.97
C GLN A 159 6.66 -1.21 5.80
N ILE A 160 5.47 -1.28 5.17
CA ILE A 160 4.18 -1.11 5.86
C ILE A 160 3.99 -2.14 6.98
N LEU A 161 4.43 -3.37 6.76
CA LEU A 161 4.37 -4.43 7.78
C LEU A 161 5.23 -4.15 9.03
N LYS A 162 6.18 -3.21 8.94
CA LYS A 162 7.11 -2.84 10.03
C LYS A 162 6.73 -1.56 10.77
N LEU A 163 5.75 -0.82 10.25
CA LEU A 163 5.30 0.42 10.86
C LEU A 163 4.78 0.17 12.28
N SER A 164 5.02 1.15 13.17
CA SER A 164 4.29 1.21 14.43
C SER A 164 2.79 1.36 14.19
N ASP A 165 1.96 1.05 15.18
CA ASP A 165 0.51 1.21 15.04
C ASP A 165 0.12 2.66 14.70
N GLU A 166 0.78 3.64 15.32
CA GLU A 166 0.54 5.06 15.04
C GLU A 166 0.86 5.42 13.58
N GLN A 167 1.99 4.95 13.05
CA GLN A 167 2.39 5.19 11.66
C GLN A 167 1.46 4.48 10.67
N ALA A 168 1.14 3.21 10.92
CA ALA A 168 0.22 2.44 10.08
C ALA A 168 -1.18 3.08 10.06
N GLU A 169 -1.66 3.56 11.20
CA GLU A 169 -2.95 4.24 11.29
C GLU A 169 -2.93 5.59 10.55
N ARG A 170 -1.80 6.31 10.58
CA ARG A 170 -1.60 7.53 9.82
C ARG A 170 -1.68 7.28 8.31
N VAL A 171 -0.99 6.25 7.81
CA VAL A 171 -1.08 5.81 6.40
C VAL A 171 -2.52 5.41 6.05
N ALA A 172 -3.18 4.65 6.92
CA ALA A 172 -4.56 4.19 6.68
C ALA A 172 -5.57 5.35 6.54
N ARG A 173 -5.29 6.52 7.12
CA ARG A 173 -6.11 7.73 7.05
C ARG A 173 -5.72 8.69 5.93
N GLY A 174 -4.67 8.40 5.16
CA GLY A 174 -4.25 9.34 4.12
C GLY A 174 -3.58 10.63 4.63
N ARG A 175 -2.99 10.65 5.85
CA ARG A 175 -2.55 11.89 6.56
C ARG A 175 -1.05 11.94 6.83
#